data_AF-A0A9D5KZV6-F1
#
_entry.id   AF-A0A9D5KZV6-F1
#
_cell.length_a   1.000
_cell.length_b   1.000
_cell.length_c   1.000
_cell.angle_alpha   90.00
_cell.angle_beta   90.00
_cell.angle_gamma   90.00
#
_symmetry.space_group_name_H-M   'P 1'
#
loop_
_entity.id
_entity.type
_entity.pdbx_description
1 polymer ?
#
loop_
_entity_poly.entity_id
_entity_poly.type
_entity_poly.pdbx_seq_one_letter_code
_entity_poly.pdbx_strand_id
1 'polypeptide(L)'
;MSTKKETVERLSPLYLRGKSQEMIDRFRAKSLEHQYISLKNWESRMRKKNVKENSMEAISLSIENLRKAFKAASNLSSEDISELHASIDSLHSDLNDAQEKIRIAMITDLERQQEEIRKKLEELQK
;
A
#
# COMPACT_ATOMS: atom_id res chain seq x y z
N MET A 1 17.33 15.01 -10.79
CA MET A 1 16.83 13.65 -11.07
C MET A 1 17.89 12.66 -10.63
N SER A 2 17.54 11.63 -9.85
CA SER A 2 18.54 10.63 -9.44
C SER A 2 18.95 9.78 -10.65
N THR A 3 20.25 9.48 -10.77
CA THR A 3 20.75 8.66 -11.88
C THR A 3 20.32 7.19 -11.72
N LYS A 4 20.31 6.42 -12.82
CA LYS A 4 19.97 4.98 -12.77
C LYS A 4 20.88 4.23 -11.79
N LYS A 5 22.17 4.61 -11.75
CA LYS A 5 23.18 4.05 -10.85
C LYS A 5 22.84 4.30 -9.37
N GLU A 6 22.56 5.55 -9.00
CA GLU A 6 22.15 5.90 -7.64
C GLU A 6 20.87 5.17 -7.20
N THR A 7 19.91 5.01 -8.11
CA THR A 7 18.67 4.28 -7.81
C THR A 7 18.94 2.80 -7.54
N VAL A 8 19.85 2.18 -8.29
CA VAL A 8 20.28 0.80 -8.06
C VAL A 8 20.98 0.67 -6.73
N GLU A 9 21.98 1.52 -6.45
CA GLU A 9 22.73 1.51 -5.19
C GLU A 9 21.82 1.69 -3.96
N ARG A 10 20.84 2.59 -4.04
CA ARG A 10 19.89 2.85 -2.96
C ARG A 10 18.94 1.68 -2.70
N LEU A 11 18.41 1.04 -3.76
CA LEU A 11 17.33 0.05 -3.62
C LEU A 11 17.82 -1.39 -3.53
N SER A 12 18.98 -1.71 -4.07
CA SER A 12 19.53 -3.07 -4.05
C SER A 12 19.63 -3.69 -2.65
N PRO A 13 20.12 -2.99 -1.61
CA PRO A 13 20.18 -3.56 -0.26
C PRO A 13 18.82 -3.96 0.31
N LEU A 14 17.78 -3.20 -0.04
CA LEU A 14 16.41 -3.46 0.40
C LEU A 14 15.78 -4.62 -0.40
N TYR A 15 15.98 -4.63 -1.72
CA TYR A 15 15.46 -5.67 -2.61
C TYR A 15 16.08 -7.04 -2.35
N LEU A 16 17.36 -7.08 -1.98
CA LEU A 16 18.11 -8.33 -1.78
C LEU A 16 18.01 -8.89 -0.36
N ARG A 17 17.44 -8.13 0.59
CA ARG A 17 17.28 -8.58 1.98
C ARG A 17 16.46 -9.87 2.04
N GLY A 18 17.02 -10.91 2.65
CA GLY A 18 16.35 -12.21 2.81
C GLY A 18 16.29 -13.08 1.55
N LYS A 19 16.94 -12.68 0.44
CA LYS A 19 17.09 -13.52 -0.75
C LYS A 19 18.26 -14.49 -0.59
N SER A 20 18.17 -15.63 -1.27
CA SER A 20 19.27 -16.59 -1.35
C SER A 20 20.47 -16.01 -2.10
N GLN A 21 21.66 -16.53 -1.79
CA GLN A 21 22.91 -16.12 -2.44
C GLN A 21 22.85 -16.27 -3.97
N GLU A 22 22.29 -17.36 -4.46
CA GLU A 22 22.09 -17.60 -5.89
C GLU A 22 21.21 -16.53 -6.57
N MET A 23 20.22 -15.97 -5.85
CA MET A 23 19.40 -14.86 -6.37
C MET A 23 20.14 -13.51 -6.32
N ILE A 24 20.98 -13.31 -5.31
CA ILE A 24 21.86 -12.13 -5.21
C ILE A 24 22.82 -12.10 -6.40
N ASP A 25 23.47 -13.23 -6.68
CA ASP A 25 24.45 -13.34 -7.75
C ASP A 25 23.81 -13.18 -9.13
N ARG A 26 22.65 -13.81 -9.35
CA ARG A 26 21.85 -13.61 -10.57
C ARG A 26 21.39 -12.17 -10.76
N PHE A 27 21.06 -11.45 -9.68
CA PHE A 27 20.69 -10.04 -9.78
C PHE A 27 21.90 -9.17 -10.13
N ARG A 28 23.05 -9.39 -9.48
CA ARG A 28 24.30 -8.65 -9.71
C ARG A 28 24.89 -8.90 -11.10
N ALA A 29 24.68 -10.08 -11.66
CA ALA A 29 25.12 -10.43 -13.02
C ALA A 29 24.35 -9.70 -14.14
N LYS A 30 23.20 -9.09 -13.84
CA LYS A 30 22.41 -8.34 -14.83
C LYS A 30 23.07 -7.00 -15.16
N SER A 31 22.80 -6.46 -16.35
CA SER A 31 23.21 -5.10 -16.69
C SER A 31 22.54 -4.05 -15.79
N LEU A 32 23.16 -2.88 -15.65
CA LEU A 32 22.64 -1.78 -14.82
C LEU A 32 21.19 -1.41 -15.18
N GLU A 33 20.85 -1.45 -16.47
CA GLU A 33 19.50 -1.20 -16.96
C GLU A 33 18.49 -2.21 -16.41
N HIS A 34 18.81 -3.50 -16.49
CA HIS A 34 17.93 -4.57 -16.02
C HIS A 34 17.82 -4.61 -14.50
N GLN A 35 18.89 -4.26 -13.79
CA GLN A 35 18.85 -4.08 -12.34
C GLN A 35 17.90 -2.94 -11.97
N TYR A 36 18.03 -1.78 -12.64
CA TYR A 36 17.16 -0.63 -12.45
C TYR A 36 15.68 -0.97 -12.70
N ILE A 37 15.35 -1.62 -13.83
CA ILE A 37 13.96 -2.02 -14.15
C ILE A 37 13.42 -2.98 -13.09
N SER A 38 14.20 -3.99 -12.70
CA SER A 38 13.79 -4.96 -11.67
C SER A 38 13.47 -4.28 -10.34
N LEU A 39 14.30 -3.30 -9.94
CA LEU A 39 14.11 -2.54 -8.71
C LEU A 39 12.92 -1.58 -8.79
N LYS A 40 12.68 -0.92 -9.92
CA LYS A 40 11.50 -0.04 -10.08
C LYS A 40 10.20 -0.81 -10.07
N ASN A 41 10.17 -1.99 -10.69
CA ASN A 41 9.01 -2.87 -10.65
C ASN A 41 8.75 -3.38 -9.23
N TRP A 42 9.80 -3.74 -8.50
CA TRP A 42 9.68 -4.12 -7.09
C TRP A 42 9.24 -2.95 -6.20
N GLU A 43 9.84 -1.76 -6.35
CA GLU A 43 9.47 -0.54 -5.61
C GLU A 43 8.00 -0.18 -5.83
N SER A 44 7.50 -0.30 -7.06
CA SER A 44 6.08 -0.10 -7.39
C SER A 44 5.16 -1.12 -6.70
N ARG A 45 5.55 -2.41 -6.69
CA ARG A 45 4.80 -3.47 -5.98
C ARG A 45 4.78 -3.24 -4.47
N MET A 46 5.91 -2.85 -3.88
CA MET A 46 6.01 -2.57 -2.44
C MET A 46 5.21 -1.32 -2.06
N ARG A 47 5.20 -0.28 -2.89
CA ARG A 47 4.32 0.89 -2.70
C ARG A 47 2.85 0.47 -2.70
N LYS A 48 2.41 -0.30 -3.69
CA LYS A 48 1.03 -0.81 -3.72
C LYS A 48 0.68 -1.66 -2.50
N LYS A 49 1.63 -2.45 -1.98
CA LYS A 49 1.44 -3.25 -0.77
C LYS A 49 1.32 -2.38 0.50
N ASN A 50 2.23 -1.42 0.69
CA ASN A 50 2.21 -0.51 1.85
C ASN A 50 1.00 0.43 1.82
N VAL A 51 0.59 0.87 0.63
CA VAL A 51 -0.62 1.67 0.44
C VAL A 51 -1.87 0.87 0.84
N LYS A 52 -1.93 -0.45 0.61
CA LYS A 52 -3.02 -1.31 1.13
C LYS A 52 -3.00 -1.48 2.66
N GLU A 53 -1.83 -1.38 3.30
CA GLU A 53 -1.75 -1.38 4.77
C GLU A 53 -2.32 -0.07 5.35
N ASN A 54 -2.13 1.06 4.67
CA ASN A 54 -2.72 2.38 4.99
C ASN A 54 -3.98 2.67 4.16
N SER A 55 -5.14 2.25 4.66
CA SER A 55 -6.42 2.34 3.93
C SER A 55 -6.75 3.74 3.36
N MET A 56 -6.37 4.82 4.04
CA MET A 56 -6.57 6.20 3.54
C MET A 56 -5.68 6.58 2.35
N GLU A 57 -4.46 6.04 2.29
CA GLU A 57 -3.58 6.23 1.13
C GLU A 57 -4.07 5.41 -0.08
N ALA A 58 -4.63 4.21 0.15
CA ALA A 58 -5.25 3.39 -0.90
C ALA A 58 -6.46 4.09 -1.52
N ILE A 59 -7.36 4.61 -0.68
CA ILE A 59 -8.50 5.43 -1.11
C ILE A 59 -8.02 6.62 -1.95
N SER A 60 -7.01 7.36 -1.48
CA SER A 60 -6.47 8.52 -2.19
C SER A 60 -5.90 8.16 -3.57
N LEU A 61 -5.16 7.05 -3.67
CA LEU A 61 -4.60 6.57 -4.92
C LEU A 61 -5.69 6.13 -5.91
N SER A 62 -6.71 5.43 -5.41
CA SER A 62 -7.85 5.00 -6.21
C SER A 62 -8.64 6.19 -6.76
N ILE A 63 -8.86 7.24 -5.95
CA ILE A 63 -9.46 8.51 -6.42
C ILE A 63 -8.60 9.20 -7.48
N GLU A 64 -7.27 9.22 -7.32
CA GLU A 64 -6.37 9.83 -8.31
C GLU A 64 -6.43 9.09 -9.66
N ASN A 65 -6.49 7.76 -9.63
CA ASN A 65 -6.62 6.95 -10.85
C ASN A 65 -7.95 7.19 -11.55
N LEU A 66 -9.06 7.25 -10.82
CA LEU A 66 -10.36 7.63 -11.37
C LEU A 66 -10.30 9.01 -12.03
N ARG A 67 -9.70 10.00 -11.35
CA ARG A 67 -9.56 11.35 -11.89
C ARG A 67 -8.73 11.40 -13.18
N LYS A 68 -7.69 10.56 -13.31
CA LYS A 68 -6.88 10.45 -14.53
C LYS A 68 -7.69 9.84 -15.67
N ALA A 69 -8.42 8.76 -15.40
CA ALA A 69 -9.28 8.13 -16.39
C ALA A 69 -10.42 9.06 -16.86
N PHE A 70 -11.07 9.79 -15.95
CA PHE A 70 -12.07 10.81 -16.32
C PHE A 70 -11.49 11.97 -17.14
N LYS A 71 -10.23 12.38 -16.91
CA LYS A 71 -9.58 13.42 -17.73
C LYS A 71 -9.24 12.94 -19.14
N ALA A 72 -9.00 11.64 -19.32
CA ALA A 72 -8.77 11.04 -20.62
C ALA A 72 -10.08 10.80 -21.40
N ALA A 73 -11.24 11.10 -20.81
CA ALA A 73 -12.54 10.60 -21.25
C ALA A 73 -13.14 11.26 -22.51
N SER A 74 -12.39 12.09 -23.25
CA SER A 74 -12.90 12.61 -24.52
C SER A 74 -13.12 11.53 -25.58
N ASN A 75 -12.51 10.33 -25.42
CA ASN A 75 -12.78 9.11 -26.19
C ASN A 75 -12.47 7.85 -25.34
N LEU A 76 -13.31 7.53 -24.35
CA LEU A 76 -13.12 6.28 -23.60
C LEU A 76 -13.41 5.07 -24.48
N SER A 77 -12.43 4.18 -24.61
CA SER A 77 -12.64 2.84 -25.15
C SER A 77 -13.38 1.96 -24.14
N SER A 78 -13.89 0.80 -24.59
CA SER A 78 -14.47 -0.20 -23.69
C SER A 78 -13.46 -0.75 -22.68
N GLU A 79 -12.17 -0.73 -23.02
CA GLU A 79 -11.08 -1.13 -22.12
C GLU A 79 -10.90 -0.09 -21.01
N ASP A 80 -10.91 1.20 -21.35
CA ASP A 80 -10.83 2.29 -20.35
C ASP A 80 -12.03 2.27 -19.38
N ILE A 81 -13.22 1.94 -19.87
CA ILE A 81 -14.43 1.77 -19.03
C ILE A 81 -14.27 0.57 -18.09
N SER A 82 -13.66 -0.52 -18.57
CA SER A 82 -13.40 -1.70 -17.73
C SER A 82 -12.36 -1.41 -16.65
N GLU A 83 -11.31 -0.64 -16.97
CA GLU A 83 -10.32 -0.19 -15.98
C GLU A 83 -10.94 0.77 -14.94
N LEU A 84 -11.88 1.62 -15.35
CA LEU A 84 -12.67 2.47 -14.46
C LEU A 84 -13.50 1.63 -13.49
N HIS A 85 -14.23 0.63 -13.97
CA HIS A 85 -14.98 -0.29 -13.10
C HIS A 85 -14.07 -1.02 -12.10
N ALA A 86 -12.94 -1.56 -12.56
CA ALA A 86 -11.98 -2.21 -11.66
C ALA A 86 -11.42 -1.25 -10.60
N SER A 87 -11.22 0.02 -10.96
CA SER A 87 -10.78 1.06 -10.03
C SER A 87 -11.86 1.43 -9.01
N ILE A 88 -13.13 1.47 -9.40
CA ILE A 88 -14.28 1.70 -8.51
C ILE A 88 -14.45 0.53 -7.54
N ASP A 89 -14.36 -0.71 -8.02
CA ASP A 89 -14.47 -1.91 -7.19
C ASP A 89 -13.34 -1.97 -6.15
N SER A 90 -12.11 -1.64 -6.57
CA SER A 90 -10.98 -1.53 -5.64
C SER A 90 -11.22 -0.46 -4.58
N LEU A 91 -11.70 0.72 -4.98
CA LEU A 91 -12.02 1.81 -4.04
C LEU A 91 -13.10 1.39 -3.03
N HIS A 92 -14.14 0.70 -3.49
CA HIS A 92 -15.20 0.20 -2.62
C HIS A 92 -14.66 -0.83 -1.61
N SER A 93 -13.80 -1.74 -2.05
CA SER A 93 -13.11 -2.68 -1.16
C SER A 93 -12.24 -1.95 -0.13
N ASP A 94 -11.44 -0.97 -0.58
CA ASP A 94 -10.54 -0.21 0.30
C ASP A 94 -11.34 0.60 1.36
N LEU A 95 -12.52 1.11 0.99
CA LEU A 95 -13.44 1.80 1.91
C LEU A 95 -14.04 0.84 2.95
N ASN A 96 -14.44 -0.37 2.55
CA ASN A 96 -14.94 -1.37 3.48
C ASN A 96 -13.87 -1.81 4.49
N ASP A 97 -12.64 -2.03 4.01
CA ASP A 97 -11.50 -2.34 4.88
C ASP A 97 -11.20 -1.20 5.86
N ALA A 98 -11.29 0.05 5.40
CA ALA A 98 -11.14 1.24 6.25
C ALA A 98 -12.21 1.29 7.35
N GLN A 99 -13.47 1.05 6.97
CA GLN A 99 -14.60 1.04 7.90
C GLN A 99 -14.43 -0.03 8.97
N GLU A 100 -13.99 -1.24 8.59
CA GLU A 100 -13.77 -2.32 9.55
C GLU A 100 -12.60 -2.01 10.51
N LYS A 101 -11.50 -1.43 10.01
CA LYS A 101 -10.39 -0.96 10.86
C LYS A 101 -10.86 0.08 11.88
N ILE A 102 -11.68 1.05 11.47
CA ILE A 102 -12.26 2.06 12.37
C ILE A 102 -13.14 1.40 13.43
N ARG A 103 -13.99 0.45 13.01
CA ARG A 103 -14.87 -0.29 13.92
C ARG A 103 -14.08 -1.05 14.98
N ILE A 104 -13.06 -1.81 14.58
CA ILE A 104 -12.19 -2.56 15.50
C ILE A 104 -11.50 -1.60 16.48
N ALA A 105 -10.91 -0.51 15.99
CA ALA A 105 -10.25 0.46 16.86
C ALA A 105 -11.21 1.07 17.90
N MET A 106 -12.46 1.34 17.51
CA MET A 106 -13.48 1.88 18.41
C MET A 106 -13.92 0.86 19.45
N ILE A 107 -14.06 -0.43 19.08
CA ILE A 107 -14.34 -1.51 20.03
C ILE A 107 -13.21 -1.63 21.06
N THR A 108 -11.95 -1.67 20.60
CA THR A 108 -10.79 -1.77 21.49
C THR A 108 -10.69 -0.59 22.46
N ASP A 109 -11.00 0.64 22.02
CA ASP A 109 -11.01 1.78 22.92
C ASP A 109 -12.15 1.69 23.96
N LEU A 110 -13.35 1.25 23.55
CA LEU A 110 -14.45 1.02 24.48
C LEU A 110 -14.13 -0.06 25.53
N GLU A 111 -13.49 -1.15 25.12
CA GLU A 111 -13.02 -2.20 26.04
C GLU A 111 -11.99 -1.66 27.03
N ARG A 112 -11.04 -0.84 26.56
CA ARG A 112 -10.07 -0.16 27.44
C ARG A 112 -10.77 0.75 28.44
N GLN A 113 -11.74 1.55 28.00
CA GLN A 113 -12.50 2.44 28.87
C GLN A 113 -13.31 1.65 29.91
N GLN A 114 -13.92 0.52 29.53
CA GLN A 114 -14.64 -0.35 30.48
C GLN A 114 -13.72 -0.89 31.57
N GLU A 115 -12.52 -1.34 31.21
CA GLU A 115 -11.54 -1.85 32.17
C GLU A 115 -11.05 -0.76 33.13
N GLU A 116 -10.82 0.46 32.64
CA GLU A 116 -10.47 1.61 33.48
C GLU A 116 -11.59 1.98 34.47
N ILE A 117 -12.84 1.94 34.03
CA ILE A 117 -14.00 2.17 34.89
C ILE A 117 -14.09 1.08 35.95
N ARG A 118 -13.92 -0.20 35.58
CA ARG A 118 -13.95 -1.32 36.52
C ARG A 118 -12.91 -1.17 37.62
N LYS A 119 -11.66 -0.85 37.26
CA LYS A 119 -10.58 -0.62 38.24
C LYS A 119 -10.92 0.50 39.21
N LYS A 120 -11.46 1.63 38.72
CA LYS A 120 -11.88 2.74 39.58
C LYS A 120 -13.01 2.34 40.54
N LEU A 121 -13.96 1.52 40.09
CA LEU A 121 -15.04 1.02 40.95
C LEU A 121 -14.50 0.09 42.05
N GLU A 122 -13.55 -0.78 41.73
CA GLU A 122 -12.89 -1.65 42.72
C GLU A 122 -12.10 -0.85 43.76
N GLU A 123 -11.44 0.24 43.35
CA GLU A 123 -10.73 1.15 44.25
C GLU A 123 -11.67 1.91 45.19
N LEU A 124 -12.86 2.28 44.73
CA LEU A 124 -13.88 2.98 45.53
C LEU A 124 -14.65 2.07 46.50
N GLN A 125 -14.60 0.75 46.29
CA GLN A 125 -15.23 -0.25 47.16
C GLN A 125 -14.31 -0.78 48.26
N LYS A 126 -13.04 -0.37 48.28
CA LYS A 126 -12.06 -0.65 49.35
C LYS A 126 -12.03 0.49 50.36
#